data_AF-A0A0F8Y9C7-F1
#
_entry.id   AF-A0A0F8Y9C7-F1
#
_cell.length_a   1.000
_cell.length_b   1.000
_cell.length_c   1.000
_cell.angle_alpha   90.00
_cell.angle_beta   90.00
_cell.angle_gamma   90.00
#
_symmetry.space_group_name_H-M   'P 1'
#
loop_
_entity.id
_entity.type
_entity.pdbx_description
1 polymer ?
#
loop_
_entity_poly.entity_id
_entity_poly.type
_entity_poly.pdbx_seq_one_letter_code
_entity_poly.pdbx_strand_id
1 'polypeptide(L)'
;NNIPIAVWAKGDVVQNNDPKEIRKDQCGAWIIFSEYGKRNTEFGWEEDHITPQASGGSDDLSNLRPLHWKNNAKTQDGRLTCPVTAKGTNNIGWQ
;
A
#
# COMPACT_ATOMS: atom_id res chain seq x y z
N ASN A 1 14.10 -11.87 -4.87
CA ASN A 1 12.96 -11.10 -4.35
C ASN A 1 11.69 -11.62 -4.98
N ASN A 2 10.83 -12.24 -4.18
CA ASN A 2 9.49 -12.63 -4.65
C ASN A 2 8.58 -11.42 -4.41
N ILE A 3 8.08 -10.81 -5.48
CA ILE A 3 7.09 -9.73 -5.37
C ILE A 3 5.76 -10.39 -4.99
N PRO A 4 5.06 -9.92 -3.94
CA PRO A 4 3.85 -10.56 -3.46
C PRO A 4 2.62 -10.20 -4.31
N ILE A 5 2.47 -10.92 -5.42
CA ILE A 5 1.38 -10.72 -6.40
C ILE A 5 0.00 -10.81 -5.73
N ALA A 6 -0.17 -11.72 -4.77
CA ALA A 6 -1.45 -11.94 -4.10
C ALA A 6 -1.86 -10.74 -3.22
N VAL A 7 -0.91 -10.07 -2.58
CA VAL A 7 -1.17 -8.85 -1.81
C VAL A 7 -1.44 -7.68 -2.76
N TRP A 8 -0.61 -7.51 -3.80
CA TRP A 8 -0.82 -6.50 -4.83
C TRP A 8 -2.23 -6.53 -5.43
N ALA A 9 -2.75 -7.72 -5.71
CA ALA A 9 -4.06 -7.91 -6.31
C ALA A 9 -5.24 -7.32 -5.51
N LYS A 10 -5.03 -7.01 -4.22
CA LYS A 10 -6.01 -6.40 -3.33
C LYS A 10 -6.10 -4.88 -3.42
N GLY A 11 -5.12 -4.22 -4.05
CA GLY A 11 -5.19 -2.77 -4.27
C GLY A 11 -6.31 -2.41 -5.23
N ASP A 12 -6.83 -1.19 -5.11
CA ASP A 12 -7.94 -0.72 -5.93
C ASP A 12 -7.52 -0.54 -7.39
N VAL A 13 -8.30 -1.15 -8.28
CA VAL A 13 -8.15 -0.96 -9.73
C VAL A 13 -8.80 0.36 -10.13
N VAL A 14 -8.05 1.22 -10.79
CA VAL A 14 -8.57 2.51 -11.29
C VAL A 14 -8.69 2.46 -12.80
N GLN A 15 -9.86 2.87 -13.31
CA GLN A 15 -10.15 2.92 -14.75
C GLN A 15 -9.04 3.66 -15.52
N ASN A 16 -8.75 3.17 -16.74
CA ASN A 16 -7.74 3.70 -17.66
C ASN A 16 -6.27 3.51 -17.21
N ASN A 17 -6.00 2.65 -16.22
CA ASN A 17 -4.64 2.21 -15.86
C ASN A 17 -4.52 0.69 -16.03
N ASP A 18 -3.30 0.17 -16.24
CA ASP A 18 -3.06 -1.28 -16.20
C ASP A 18 -3.04 -1.75 -14.73
N PRO A 19 -3.98 -2.61 -14.29
CA PRO A 19 -4.03 -3.12 -12.93
C PRO A 19 -2.84 -4.04 -12.56
N LYS A 20 -2.00 -4.43 -13.52
CA LYS A 20 -0.73 -5.12 -13.26
C LYS A 20 0.37 -4.17 -12.84
N GLU A 21 0.26 -2.89 -13.18
CA GLU A 21 1.30 -1.89 -12.96
C GLU A 21 0.91 -0.85 -11.91
N ILE A 22 -0.33 -0.37 -11.94
CA ILE A 22 -0.78 0.77 -11.14
C ILE A 22 -2.07 0.41 -10.41
N ARG A 23 -2.10 0.70 -9.11
CA ARG A 23 -3.28 0.58 -8.26
C ARG A 23 -3.33 1.73 -7.27
N LYS A 24 -4.44 1.83 -6.54
CA LYS A 24 -4.48 2.62 -5.31
C LYS A 24 -4.45 1.73 -4.09
N ASP A 25 -3.83 2.21 -3.01
CA ASP A 25 -3.95 1.59 -1.71
C ASP A 25 -5.30 1.93 -1.05
N GLN A 26 -5.55 1.38 0.14
CA GLN A 26 -6.78 1.63 0.92
C GLN A 26 -6.96 3.11 1.32
N CYS A 27 -5.90 3.90 1.33
CA CYS A 27 -5.94 5.34 1.56
C CYS A 27 -6.20 6.15 0.28
N GLY A 28 -6.26 5.49 -0.88
CA GLY A 28 -6.42 6.13 -2.18
C GLY A 28 -5.13 6.72 -2.74
N ALA A 29 -3.96 6.41 -2.17
CA ALA A 29 -2.67 6.78 -2.73
C ALA A 29 -2.30 5.87 -3.91
N TRP A 30 -1.71 6.43 -4.95
CA TRP A 30 -1.15 5.67 -6.06
C TRP A 30 0.03 4.81 -5.59
N ILE A 31 0.05 3.57 -6.05
CA ILE A 31 1.14 2.62 -5.85
C ILE A 31 1.52 1.98 -7.20
N ILE A 32 2.81 1.76 -7.43
CA ILE A 32 3.34 1.13 -8.65
C ILE A 32 3.95 -0.22 -8.32
N PHE A 33 3.54 -1.28 -9.02
CA PHE A 33 3.96 -2.66 -8.76
C PHE A 33 5.49 -2.81 -8.71
N SER A 34 6.20 -2.19 -9.67
CA SER A 34 7.67 -2.22 -9.78
C SER A 34 8.39 -1.38 -8.71
N GLU A 35 7.67 -0.65 -7.87
CA GLU A 35 8.19 0.13 -6.74
C GLU A 35 8.00 -0.56 -5.38
N TYR A 36 7.74 -1.87 -5.38
CA TYR A 36 7.71 -2.68 -4.17
C TYR A 36 8.98 -2.48 -3.31
N GLY A 37 8.79 -2.14 -2.03
CA GLY A 37 9.86 -1.91 -1.04
C GLY A 37 10.63 -0.58 -1.21
N LYS A 38 10.27 0.29 -2.17
CA LYS A 38 11.00 1.53 -2.43
C LYS A 38 10.48 2.71 -1.59
N ARG A 39 11.02 2.90 -0.39
CA ARG A 39 10.65 4.01 0.52
C ARG A 39 11.14 5.41 0.12
N ASN A 40 11.79 5.56 -1.02
CA ASN A 40 12.32 6.84 -1.52
C ASN A 40 11.64 7.29 -2.83
N THR A 41 10.47 6.73 -3.14
CA THR A 41 9.73 7.00 -4.38
C THR A 41 8.36 7.57 -4.08
N GLU A 42 7.73 8.22 -5.06
CA GLU A 42 6.38 8.75 -4.92
C GLU A 42 5.33 7.64 -4.83
N PHE A 43 5.55 6.48 -5.44
CA PHE A 43 4.55 5.41 -5.59
C PHE A 43 4.98 4.06 -4.99
N GLY A 44 6.05 4.05 -4.19
CA GLY A 44 6.50 2.87 -3.49
C GLY A 44 5.45 2.32 -2.54
N TRP A 45 5.45 1.00 -2.39
CA TRP A 45 4.47 0.29 -1.59
C TRP A 45 5.07 -0.92 -0.91
N GLU A 46 4.38 -1.37 0.14
CA GLU A 46 4.79 -2.50 0.97
C GLU A 46 3.55 -3.31 1.39
N GLU A 47 3.80 -4.50 1.93
CA GLU A 47 2.77 -5.27 2.64
C GLU A 47 2.56 -4.67 4.03
N ASP A 48 1.31 -4.38 4.37
CA ASP A 48 0.88 -3.95 5.70
C ASP A 48 -0.01 -5.03 6.32
N HIS A 49 0.25 -5.34 7.59
CA HIS A 49 -0.60 -6.18 8.41
C HIS A 49 -1.79 -5.37 8.94
N ILE A 50 -3.00 -5.75 8.55
CA ILE A 50 -4.25 -5.12 9.00
C ILE A 50 -4.36 -5.21 10.53
N THR A 51 -4.11 -6.40 11.08
CA THR A 51 -3.92 -6.62 12.52
C THR A 51 -2.43 -6.82 12.77
N PRO A 52 -1.79 -6.04 13.66
CA PRO A 52 -0.38 -6.23 13.99
C PRO A 52 -0.12 -7.58 14.61
N GLN A 53 1.08 -8.14 14.39
CA GLN A 53 1.51 -9.38 15.03
C GLN A 53 1.47 -9.28 16.57
N ALA A 54 1.84 -8.12 17.14
CA ALA A 54 1.77 -7.86 18.58
C ALA A 54 0.34 -7.94 19.15
N SER A 55 -0.68 -7.83 18.30
CA SER A 55 -2.10 -7.97 18.64
C SER A 55 -2.70 -9.28 18.14
N GLY A 56 -1.87 -10.27 17.76
CA GLY A 56 -2.31 -11.58 17.30
C GLY A 56 -2.58 -11.69 15.80
N GLY A 57 -2.17 -10.71 14.99
CA GLY A 57 -2.27 -10.79 13.53
C GLY A 57 -1.33 -11.83 12.94
N SER A 58 -1.81 -12.56 11.93
CA SER A 58 -1.02 -13.56 11.20
C SER A 58 -0.41 -13.00 9.91
N ASP A 59 0.52 -13.75 9.32
CA ASP A 59 1.04 -13.48 7.97
C ASP A 59 0.14 -14.06 6.87
N ASP A 60 -1.07 -14.51 7.23
CA ASP A 60 -2.02 -15.04 6.26
C ASP A 60 -2.40 -13.94 5.28
N LEU A 61 -2.58 -14.33 4.01
CA LEU A 61 -2.96 -13.40 2.97
C LEU A 61 -4.18 -12.56 3.38
N SER A 62 -5.16 -13.11 4.11
CA SER A 62 -6.33 -12.38 4.62
C SER A 62 -6.00 -11.16 5.48
N ASN A 63 -4.89 -11.18 6.22
CA ASN A 63 -4.44 -10.11 7.11
C ASN A 63 -3.47 -9.12 6.41
N LEU A 64 -3.13 -9.34 5.15
CA LEU A 64 -2.21 -8.48 4.40
C LEU A 64 -2.97 -7.58 3.42
N ARG A 65 -2.50 -6.34 3.27
CA ARG A 65 -2.94 -5.40 2.22
C ARG A 65 -1.75 -4.64 1.63
N PRO A 66 -1.83 -4.18 0.37
CA PRO A 66 -0.83 -3.29 -0.19
C PRO A 66 -1.09 -1.87 0.32
N LEU A 67 -0.06 -1.22 0.86
CA LEU A 67 -0.12 0.19 1.25
C LEU A 67 1.03 0.98 0.65
N HIS A 68 0.78 2.26 0.36
CA HIS A 68 1.85 3.21 0.11
C HIS A 68 2.81 3.22 1.30
N TRP A 69 4.12 3.28 1.04
CA TRP A 69 5.14 3.12 2.07
C TRP A 69 5.02 4.14 3.22
N LYS A 70 4.57 5.37 2.94
CA LYS A 70 4.34 6.38 3.99
C LYS A 70 3.09 6.09 4.82
N ASN A 71 2.05 5.56 4.19
CA ASN A 71 0.84 5.15 4.90
C ASN A 71 1.16 3.97 5.82
N ASN A 72 1.90 2.96 5.31
CA ASN A 72 2.40 1.83 6.12
C ASN A 72 3.28 2.30 7.30
N ALA A 73 4.25 3.20 7.04
CA ALA A 73 5.15 3.70 8.08
C ALA A 73 4.46 4.53 9.18
N LYS A 74 3.20 4.93 8.98
CA LYS A 74 2.38 5.65 9.96
C LYS A 74 1.27 4.80 10.55
N THR A 75 1.17 3.51 10.19
CA THR A 75 0.36 2.54 10.93
C THR A 75 0.94 2.41 12.34
N GLN A 76 0.10 2.59 13.36
CA GLN A 76 0.46 2.38 14.78
C GLN A 76 -0.62 1.52 15.42
N ASP A 77 -0.23 0.42 16.07
CA ASP A 77 -1.15 -0.50 16.76
C ASP A 77 -2.35 -0.94 15.90
N GLY A 78 -2.13 -1.16 14.59
CA GLY A 78 -3.16 -1.59 13.64
C GLY A 78 -4.09 -0.47 13.18
N ARG A 79 -3.93 0.73 13.72
CA ARG A 79 -4.67 1.91 13.29
C ARG A 79 -4.03 2.48 12.03
N LEU A 80 -4.74 2.32 10.91
CA LEU A 80 -4.37 2.97 9.66
C LEU A 80 -4.58 4.49 9.78
N THR A 81 -3.55 5.25 9.44
CA THR A 81 -3.65 6.68 9.13
C THR A 81 -3.32 6.87 7.66
N CYS A 82 -3.98 7.84 7.00
CA CYS A 82 -3.83 8.08 5.56
C CYS A 82 -3.19 9.45 5.28
N PRO A 83 -1.92 9.67 5.67
CA PRO A 83 -1.21 10.92 5.40
C PRO A 83 -0.93 11.15 3.92
N VAL A 84 -0.92 10.10 3.09
CA VAL A 84 -0.75 10.17 1.64
C VAL A 84 -2.01 9.70 0.94
N THR A 85 -2.50 10.51 -0.01
CA THR A 85 -3.63 10.19 -0.90
C THR A 85 -3.34 10.72 -2.31
N ALA A 86 -4.05 10.24 -3.33
CA ALA A 86 -3.87 10.76 -4.69
C ALA A 86 -4.63 12.08 -4.93
N LYS A 87 -4.02 13.01 -5.66
CA LYS A 87 -4.67 14.15 -6.31
C LYS A 87 -4.26 14.19 -7.78
N GLY A 88 -5.20 13.85 -8.66
CA GLY A 88 -4.89 13.65 -10.08
C GLY A 88 -3.96 12.44 -10.25
N THR A 89 -2.85 12.63 -10.95
CA THR A 89 -1.82 11.59 -11.20
C THR A 89 -0.75 11.51 -10.11
N ASN A 90 -0.77 12.42 -9.14
CA ASN A 90 0.29 12.55 -8.14
C ASN A 90 -0.22 12.14 -6.76
N ASN A 91 0.69 11.73 -5.89
CA ASN A 91 0.43 11.56 -4.48
C ASN A 91 0.67 12.88 -3.73
N ILE A 92 -0.28 13.26 -2.89
CA ILE A 92 -0.19 14.41 -1.99
C ILE A 92 -0.22 13.93 -0.54
N GLY A 93 0.49 14.64 0.33
CA GLY A 93 0.59 14.29 1.75
C GLY A 93 1.70 15.06 2.44
N TRP A 94 1.69 15.05 3.78
CA TRP A 94 2.71 15.74 4.57
C TRP A 94 4.09 15.09 4.35
N GLN A 95 5.10 15.92 4.04
CA GLN A 95 6.52 15.52 4.08
C GLN A 95 7.01 15.51 5.52
#